data_AF-A0A954LL29-F1
#
_entry.id   AF-A0A954LL29-F1
#
_cell.length_a   1.000
_cell.length_b   1.000
_cell.length_c   1.000
_cell.angle_alpha   90.00
_cell.angle_beta   90.00
_cell.angle_gamma   90.00
#
_symmetry.space_group_name_H-M   'P 1'
#
loop_
_entity.id
_entity.type
_entity.pdbx_description
1 polymer ?
#
loop_
_entity_poly.entity_id
_entity_poly.type
_entity_poly.pdbx_seq_one_letter_code
_entity_poly.pdbx_strand_id
1 'polypeptide(L)'
;MLFNWLAELKQIGRIIGTKKRRNRRQRLQPTKTPTQAELLEDRVLLTVTAVVDSNNVLTVELDAANDQAFITSNPGNQFRVGTTAGANDILADTAGIVSIVVNDTGSAAGQLVDFLGSDFTLTAFAGIGVDVNAIETINFDAGVSSMGSVTADGTTIGVNDVITATGTAMIELNAAQNIALSSAGSLTTIDGALTLSANATGTATGDTVGIALNGATIRSTGSGTISLTGQGSGQAQTTGR
;
A
#
# COMPACT_ATOMS: atom_id res chain seq x y z
N MET A 1 27.71 34.99 73.62
CA MET A 1 27.87 34.92 75.09
C MET A 1 27.01 36.05 75.67
N LEU A 2 25.89 35.92 76.39
CA LEU A 2 25.14 34.90 77.14
C LEU A 2 23.62 35.14 76.83
N PHE A 3 22.74 34.15 76.63
CA PHE A 3 21.83 33.49 77.63
C PHE A 3 21.04 34.49 78.50
N ASN A 4 19.71 34.44 78.79
CA ASN A 4 18.63 33.43 78.82
C ASN A 4 17.29 34.22 79.05
N TRP A 5 16.10 33.89 78.51
CA TRP A 5 15.11 32.82 78.84
C TRP A 5 13.95 33.21 79.81
N LEU A 6 12.73 33.19 79.23
CA LEU A 6 11.38 32.79 79.69
C LEU A 6 10.58 33.45 80.85
N ALA A 7 9.35 33.89 80.53
CA ALA A 7 8.03 33.30 80.93
C ALA A 7 6.88 34.12 80.27
N GLU A 8 6.00 33.58 79.39
CA GLU A 8 4.72 32.86 79.65
C GLU A 8 3.64 33.72 80.35
N LEU A 9 2.33 33.80 79.99
CA LEU A 9 1.39 32.96 79.23
C LEU A 9 0.02 33.69 78.99
N LYS A 10 -0.75 33.22 77.97
CA LYS A 10 -2.24 33.19 77.80
C LYS A 10 -2.97 34.49 77.37
N GLN A 11 -3.94 34.57 76.44
CA GLN A 11 -4.97 33.64 75.87
C GLN A 11 -5.30 34.06 74.41
N ILE A 12 -5.38 33.18 73.39
CA ILE A 12 -6.50 32.34 72.89
C ILE A 12 -7.83 33.08 72.57
N GLY A 13 -8.22 33.12 71.27
CA GLY A 13 -9.64 33.20 70.87
C GLY A 13 -10.01 33.70 69.45
N ARG A 14 -10.19 32.75 68.49
CA ARG A 14 -11.19 32.67 67.36
C ARG A 14 -11.49 33.93 66.49
N ILE A 15 -11.18 34.00 65.18
CA ILE A 15 -11.71 33.34 63.94
C ILE A 15 -13.24 33.45 63.72
N ILE A 16 -13.59 33.78 62.46
CA ILE A 16 -14.89 33.74 61.72
C ILE A 16 -15.60 35.12 61.69
N GLY A 17 -15.88 35.82 60.57
CA GLY A 17 -16.07 35.45 59.17
C GLY A 17 -17.55 35.57 58.77
N THR A 18 -17.98 36.63 58.07
CA THR A 18 -19.27 36.62 57.36
C THR A 18 -19.18 37.25 55.96
N LYS A 19 -19.18 36.37 54.95
CA LYS A 19 -19.34 36.68 53.53
C LYS A 19 -20.79 37.06 53.23
N LYS A 20 -21.01 38.23 52.64
CA LYS A 20 -22.32 38.68 52.13
C LYS A 20 -22.56 38.09 50.73
N ARG A 21 -23.46 37.10 50.64
CA ARG A 21 -23.89 36.44 49.39
C ARG A 21 -24.68 37.41 48.51
N ARG A 22 -24.19 37.71 47.30
CA ARG A 22 -24.98 38.31 46.21
C ARG A 22 -25.67 37.20 45.43
N ASN A 23 -26.99 37.14 45.52
CA ASN A 23 -27.84 36.31 44.66
C ASN A 23 -27.85 36.87 43.24
N ARG A 24 -26.95 36.37 42.38
CA ARG A 24 -26.99 36.63 40.94
C ARG A 24 -27.78 35.50 40.30
N ARG A 25 -29.07 35.74 40.00
CA ARG A 25 -29.86 34.88 39.12
C ARG A 25 -29.25 34.96 37.71
N GLN A 26 -28.25 34.12 37.45
CA GLN A 26 -27.80 33.86 36.09
C GLN A 26 -28.88 33.05 35.41
N ARG A 27 -29.63 33.69 34.51
CA ARG A 27 -30.36 32.96 33.47
C ARG A 27 -29.31 32.18 32.70
N LEU A 28 -29.32 30.85 32.83
CA LEU A 28 -28.56 29.95 31.99
C LEU A 28 -29.01 30.23 30.55
N GLN A 29 -28.19 30.90 29.77
CA GLN A 29 -28.38 30.93 28.33
C GLN A 29 -28.23 29.47 27.86
N PRO A 30 -29.15 28.94 27.05
CA PRO A 30 -28.94 27.64 26.45
C PRO A 30 -27.67 27.74 25.61
N THR A 31 -26.60 27.09 26.06
CA THR A 31 -25.46 26.78 25.21
C THR A 31 -26.02 25.95 24.08
N LYS A 32 -26.17 26.55 22.89
CA LYS A 32 -26.29 25.79 21.66
C LYS A 32 -25.05 24.92 21.59
N THR A 33 -25.17 23.67 22.02
CA THR A 33 -24.20 22.65 21.68
C THR A 33 -24.18 22.63 20.16
N PRO A 34 -23.06 22.97 19.50
CA PRO A 34 -22.99 22.77 18.07
C PRO A 34 -23.34 21.30 17.83
N THR A 35 -24.38 21.06 17.05
CA THR A 35 -24.71 19.74 16.55
C THR A 35 -23.46 19.20 15.90
N GLN A 36 -23.04 17.98 16.26
CA GLN A 36 -21.85 17.29 15.73
C GLN A 36 -21.88 17.04 14.20
N ALA A 37 -22.72 17.77 13.46
CA ALA A 37 -22.90 17.67 12.03
C ALA A 37 -21.72 18.29 11.24
N GLU A 38 -20.96 19.22 11.81
CA GLU A 38 -19.89 19.97 11.10
C GLU A 38 -18.50 19.28 11.11
N LEU A 39 -18.42 17.96 11.36
CA LEU A 39 -17.17 17.19 11.21
C LEU A 39 -17.28 16.04 10.20
N LEU A 40 -18.33 16.01 9.39
CA LEU A 40 -18.49 15.02 8.33
C LEU A 40 -17.96 15.51 6.97
N GLU A 41 -17.80 16.81 6.80
CA GLU A 41 -17.38 17.45 5.54
C GLU A 41 -15.85 17.49 5.33
N ASP A 42 -15.06 17.18 6.37
CA ASP A 42 -13.60 17.04 6.29
C ASP A 42 -13.15 15.57 6.09
N ARG A 43 -14.09 14.67 5.81
CA ARG A 43 -13.73 13.32 5.36
C ARG A 43 -13.35 13.41 3.89
N VAL A 44 -12.05 13.58 3.62
CA VAL A 44 -11.46 13.21 2.33
C VAL A 44 -11.90 11.77 2.06
N LEU A 45 -12.78 11.60 1.09
CA LEU A 45 -13.21 10.27 0.66
C LEU A 45 -12.00 9.64 -0.03
N LEU A 46 -11.59 8.47 0.43
CA LEU A 46 -10.72 7.59 -0.35
C LEU A 46 -11.52 7.25 -1.62
N THR A 47 -10.96 7.58 -2.78
CA THR A 47 -11.67 7.57 -4.07
C THR A 47 -11.11 6.52 -5.01
N VAL A 48 -10.74 5.36 -4.46
CA VAL A 48 -10.47 4.18 -5.27
C VAL A 48 -11.67 3.88 -6.16
N THR A 49 -11.45 3.84 -7.47
CA THR A 49 -12.49 3.43 -8.43
C THR A 49 -12.02 2.23 -9.23
N ALA A 50 -12.96 1.39 -9.65
CA ALA A 50 -12.68 0.28 -10.55
C ALA A 50 -13.78 0.15 -11.60
N VAL A 51 -13.39 -0.01 -12.86
CA VAL A 51 -14.29 -0.12 -14.01
C VAL A 51 -13.82 -1.25 -14.92
N VAL A 52 -14.76 -2.02 -15.44
CA VAL A 52 -14.50 -3.03 -16.48
C VAL A 52 -15.06 -2.50 -17.79
N ASP A 53 -14.21 -2.36 -18.81
CA ASP A 53 -14.61 -1.84 -20.11
C ASP A 53 -15.25 -2.93 -21.01
N SER A 54 -15.65 -2.55 -22.23
CA SER A 54 -16.24 -3.49 -23.19
C SER A 54 -15.25 -4.55 -23.73
N ASN A 55 -13.96 -4.38 -23.50
CA ASN A 55 -12.90 -5.32 -23.86
C ASN A 55 -12.51 -6.22 -22.68
N ASN A 56 -13.22 -6.13 -21.55
CA ASN A 56 -12.94 -6.82 -20.29
C ASN A 56 -11.57 -6.42 -19.68
N VAL A 57 -11.15 -5.17 -19.88
CA VAL A 57 -10.04 -4.56 -19.16
C VAL A 57 -10.57 -4.01 -17.83
N LEU A 58 -10.08 -4.54 -16.72
CA LEU A 58 -10.29 -3.97 -15.39
C LEU A 58 -9.31 -2.82 -15.21
N THR A 59 -9.82 -1.58 -15.11
CA THR A 59 -9.03 -0.41 -14.74
C THR A 59 -9.33 -0.04 -13.30
N VAL A 60 -8.29 0.12 -12.48
CA VAL A 60 -8.37 0.59 -11.09
C VAL A 60 -7.60 1.91 -10.99
N GLU A 61 -8.24 2.94 -10.46
CA GLU A 61 -7.62 4.26 -10.29
C GLU A 61 -7.46 4.55 -8.79
N LEU A 62 -6.26 5.00 -8.41
CA LEU A 62 -5.91 5.50 -7.08
C LEU A 62 -5.58 6.99 -7.24
N ASP A 63 -6.47 7.90 -6.82
CA ASP A 63 -6.36 9.34 -7.10
C ASP A 63 -6.22 10.20 -5.83
N ALA A 64 -6.31 9.59 -4.65
CA ALA A 64 -6.18 10.23 -3.36
C ALA A 64 -5.04 9.64 -2.51
N ALA A 65 -4.55 10.42 -1.55
CA ALA A 65 -3.44 10.01 -0.69
C ALA A 65 -3.83 8.84 0.20
N ASN A 66 -2.95 7.85 0.29
CA ASN A 66 -3.18 6.59 1.00
C ASN A 66 -4.32 5.74 0.43
N ASP A 67 -4.66 5.92 -0.84
CA ASP A 67 -5.57 4.99 -1.52
C ASP A 67 -4.96 3.58 -1.55
N GLN A 68 -5.80 2.59 -1.28
CA GLN A 68 -5.40 1.19 -1.27
C GLN A 68 -6.41 0.39 -2.07
N ALA A 69 -5.93 -0.38 -3.03
CA ALA A 69 -6.76 -1.35 -3.74
C ALA A 69 -6.27 -2.77 -3.50
N PHE A 70 -7.21 -3.63 -3.12
CA PHE A 70 -7.01 -5.05 -2.97
C PHE A 70 -7.72 -5.72 -4.13
N ILE A 71 -6.94 -6.06 -5.15
CA ILE A 71 -7.43 -6.80 -6.31
C ILE A 71 -7.35 -8.26 -5.93
N THR A 72 -8.47 -8.98 -5.96
CA THR A 72 -8.50 -10.40 -5.58
C THR A 72 -8.95 -11.26 -6.74
N SER A 73 -8.19 -12.30 -7.06
CA SER A 73 -8.68 -13.37 -7.92
C SER A 73 -9.38 -14.46 -7.10
N ASN A 74 -10.55 -14.87 -7.59
CA ASN A 74 -11.40 -15.88 -7.01
C ASN A 74 -11.58 -17.07 -7.97
N PRO A 75 -12.00 -18.25 -7.47
CA PRO A 75 -12.24 -19.40 -8.31
C PRO A 75 -13.11 -19.10 -9.53
N GLY A 76 -12.73 -19.68 -10.67
CA GLY A 76 -13.40 -19.44 -11.95
C GLY A 76 -12.95 -18.17 -12.68
N ASN A 77 -11.75 -17.67 -12.39
CA ASN A 77 -11.18 -16.46 -12.99
C ASN A 77 -12.09 -15.23 -12.82
N GLN A 78 -12.61 -15.09 -11.60
CA GLN A 78 -13.40 -13.94 -11.18
C GLN A 78 -12.50 -12.97 -10.44
N PHE A 79 -12.67 -11.69 -10.72
CA PHE A 79 -11.91 -10.63 -10.07
C PHE A 79 -12.84 -9.70 -9.31
N ARG A 80 -12.40 -9.27 -8.15
CA ARG A 80 -13.05 -8.24 -7.35
C ARG A 80 -12.03 -7.21 -6.91
N VAL A 81 -12.52 -6.03 -6.56
CA VAL A 81 -11.70 -4.93 -6.04
C VAL A 81 -12.36 -4.40 -4.78
N GLY A 82 -11.56 -4.18 -3.74
CA GLY A 82 -12.01 -3.49 -2.54
C GLY A 82 -10.94 -2.59 -1.94
N THR A 83 -11.32 -1.75 -0.98
CA THR A 83 -10.37 -0.87 -0.26
C THR A 83 -9.83 -1.51 1.01
N THR A 84 -10.23 -2.74 1.31
CA THR A 84 -9.66 -3.58 2.39
C THR A 84 -9.51 -5.02 1.90
N ALA A 85 -8.53 -5.74 2.43
CA ALA A 85 -8.26 -7.12 2.03
C ALA A 85 -9.51 -8.01 2.16
N GLY A 86 -9.89 -8.66 1.06
CA GLY A 86 -11.05 -9.54 0.98
C GLY A 86 -12.40 -8.85 0.79
N ALA A 87 -12.45 -7.51 0.79
CA ALA A 87 -13.65 -6.77 0.45
C ALA A 87 -13.92 -6.74 -1.07
N ASN A 88 -15.15 -6.36 -1.42
CA ASN A 88 -15.64 -6.20 -2.79
C ASN A 88 -16.52 -4.94 -2.92
N ASP A 89 -16.20 -3.92 -2.12
CA ASP A 89 -16.94 -2.67 -1.99
C ASP A 89 -16.79 -1.73 -3.19
N ILE A 90 -15.74 -1.93 -4.01
CA ILE A 90 -15.53 -1.17 -5.25
C ILE A 90 -16.03 -1.96 -6.47
N LEU A 91 -15.62 -3.23 -6.60
CA LEU A 91 -16.06 -4.13 -7.67
C LEU A 91 -16.37 -5.52 -7.11
N ALA A 92 -17.59 -5.99 -7.37
CA ALA A 92 -17.99 -7.36 -7.07
C ALA A 92 -17.33 -8.38 -8.00
N ASP A 93 -17.44 -9.67 -7.66
CA ASP A 93 -16.85 -10.76 -8.47
C ASP A 93 -17.29 -10.68 -9.93
N THR A 94 -16.31 -10.42 -10.81
CA THR A 94 -16.51 -10.21 -12.25
C THR A 94 -15.64 -11.17 -13.03
N ALA A 95 -16.25 -12.02 -13.86
CA ALA A 95 -15.56 -12.99 -14.69
C ALA A 95 -15.11 -12.38 -16.02
N GLY A 96 -14.19 -13.08 -16.70
CA GLY A 96 -13.83 -12.78 -18.09
C GLY A 96 -12.86 -11.60 -18.26
N ILE A 97 -12.31 -11.08 -17.16
CA ILE A 97 -11.26 -10.07 -17.20
C ILE A 97 -10.05 -10.63 -17.93
N VAL A 98 -9.56 -9.85 -18.88
CA VAL A 98 -8.41 -10.22 -19.71
C VAL A 98 -7.18 -9.41 -19.34
N SER A 99 -7.35 -8.15 -18.89
CA SER A 99 -6.27 -7.24 -18.45
C SER A 99 -6.64 -6.61 -17.14
N ILE A 100 -5.61 -6.30 -16.35
CA ILE A 100 -5.73 -5.42 -15.20
C ILE A 100 -4.79 -4.24 -15.44
N VAL A 101 -5.33 -3.03 -15.35
CA VAL A 101 -4.58 -1.79 -15.38
C VAL A 101 -4.84 -1.08 -14.05
N VAL A 102 -3.79 -0.70 -13.36
CA VAL A 102 -3.85 0.08 -12.13
C VAL A 102 -3.07 1.36 -12.36
N ASN A 103 -3.70 2.51 -12.18
CA ASN A 103 -3.06 3.80 -12.35
C ASN A 103 -3.14 4.61 -11.06
N ASP A 104 -2.07 5.35 -10.77
CA ASP A 104 -2.14 6.58 -9.99
C ASP A 104 -2.02 7.77 -10.95
N THR A 105 -3.08 8.56 -11.03
CA THR A 105 -3.13 9.77 -11.87
C THR A 105 -2.83 11.05 -11.08
N GLY A 106 -2.62 10.93 -9.76
CA GLY A 106 -2.36 12.01 -8.84
C GLY A 106 -0.87 12.22 -8.54
N SER A 107 -0.60 13.26 -7.75
CA SER A 107 0.67 13.44 -7.04
C SER A 107 0.53 13.10 -5.56
N ALA A 108 -0.55 12.40 -5.23
CA ALA A 108 -0.83 11.96 -3.88
C ALA A 108 0.22 10.90 -3.49
N ALA A 109 0.42 10.67 -2.18
CA ALA A 109 1.42 9.72 -1.72
C ALA A 109 0.80 8.63 -0.88
N GLY A 110 1.46 7.48 -0.86
CA GLY A 110 1.14 6.36 0.02
C GLY A 110 0.16 5.36 -0.59
N GLN A 111 0.05 5.34 -1.92
CA GLN A 111 -0.79 4.41 -2.63
C GLN A 111 -0.25 2.99 -2.49
N LEU A 112 -1.18 2.04 -2.42
CA LEU A 112 -0.87 0.63 -2.33
C LEU A 112 -1.80 -0.18 -3.23
N VAL A 113 -1.22 -1.15 -3.94
CA VAL A 113 -1.97 -2.22 -4.58
C VAL A 113 -1.46 -3.58 -4.12
N ASP A 114 -2.41 -4.42 -3.70
CA ASP A 114 -2.15 -5.83 -3.37
C ASP A 114 -2.94 -6.73 -4.33
N PHE A 115 -2.24 -7.65 -4.98
CA PHE A 115 -2.84 -8.75 -5.74
C PHE A 115 -2.96 -9.98 -4.83
N LEU A 116 -4.18 -10.30 -4.44
CA LEU A 116 -4.51 -11.37 -3.48
C LEU A 116 -5.30 -12.52 -4.13
N GLY A 117 -5.31 -13.69 -3.48
CA GLY A 117 -6.10 -14.83 -3.93
C GLY A 117 -5.23 -16.04 -4.22
N SER A 118 -5.75 -17.02 -4.96
CA SER A 118 -5.05 -18.28 -5.17
C SER A 118 -4.46 -18.44 -6.58
N ASP A 119 -4.95 -17.74 -7.60
CA ASP A 119 -4.42 -17.81 -8.97
C ASP A 119 -4.92 -16.64 -9.85
N PHE A 120 -4.09 -15.65 -10.16
CA PHE A 120 -4.37 -14.65 -11.20
C PHE A 120 -4.05 -15.26 -12.55
N THR A 121 -5.04 -15.84 -13.24
CA THR A 121 -4.82 -16.45 -14.56
C THR A 121 -5.43 -15.58 -15.67
N LEU A 122 -4.62 -14.72 -16.29
CA LEU A 122 -5.02 -13.89 -17.43
C LEU A 122 -4.72 -14.62 -18.75
N THR A 123 -5.65 -15.48 -19.16
CA THR A 123 -5.57 -16.26 -20.40
C THR A 123 -6.35 -15.58 -21.53
N ALA A 124 -5.72 -14.65 -22.25
CA ALA A 124 -6.24 -14.17 -23.52
C ALA A 124 -5.14 -14.12 -24.59
N PHE A 125 -5.43 -14.68 -25.76
CA PHE A 125 -4.51 -14.95 -26.88
C PHE A 125 -3.89 -13.72 -27.56
N ALA A 126 -4.06 -12.51 -27.00
CA ALA A 126 -3.66 -11.24 -27.62
C ALA A 126 -2.85 -10.32 -26.69
N GLY A 127 -1.97 -10.88 -25.85
CA GLY A 127 -0.97 -10.10 -25.14
C GLY A 127 -1.54 -9.18 -24.06
N ILE A 128 -2.50 -9.69 -23.28
CA ILE A 128 -3.20 -8.93 -22.26
C ILE A 128 -2.58 -9.17 -20.88
N GLY A 129 -2.31 -8.10 -20.14
CA GLY A 129 -1.34 -8.07 -19.04
C GLY A 129 -1.85 -7.47 -17.74
N VAL A 130 -0.95 -7.46 -16.76
CA VAL A 130 -1.09 -6.64 -15.55
C VAL A 130 -0.17 -5.44 -15.75
N ASP A 131 -0.73 -4.24 -15.74
CA ASP A 131 0.01 -3.00 -15.84
C ASP A 131 -0.29 -2.12 -14.62
N VAL A 132 0.74 -1.75 -13.87
CA VAL A 132 0.60 -0.96 -12.65
C VAL A 132 1.53 0.25 -12.75
N ASN A 133 0.97 1.44 -12.87
CA ASN A 133 1.70 2.64 -13.20
C ASN A 133 1.73 3.64 -12.04
N ALA A 134 2.95 4.05 -11.67
CA ALA A 134 3.23 5.14 -10.74
C ALA A 134 2.71 4.93 -9.30
N ILE A 135 2.64 3.68 -8.81
CA ILE A 135 2.16 3.37 -7.45
C ILE A 135 3.33 3.30 -6.45
N GLU A 136 3.22 3.79 -5.21
CA GLU A 136 4.34 3.63 -4.27
C GLU A 136 4.60 2.18 -3.90
N THR A 137 3.57 1.44 -3.50
CA THR A 137 3.73 0.05 -3.04
C THR A 137 2.88 -0.91 -3.85
N ILE A 138 3.53 -1.92 -4.42
CA ILE A 138 2.86 -2.97 -5.21
C ILE A 138 3.26 -4.32 -4.61
N ASN A 139 2.29 -5.15 -4.23
CA ASN A 139 2.56 -6.51 -3.76
C ASN A 139 1.83 -7.54 -4.63
N PHE A 140 2.60 -8.49 -5.18
CA PHE A 140 2.09 -9.69 -5.80
C PHE A 140 2.08 -10.83 -4.77
N ASP A 141 1.01 -10.88 -3.97
CA ASP A 141 0.79 -11.86 -2.89
C ASP A 141 0.07 -13.13 -3.35
N ALA A 142 -0.33 -13.16 -4.61
CA ALA A 142 -0.92 -14.30 -5.28
C ALA A 142 -0.21 -14.54 -6.61
N GLY A 143 -0.10 -15.80 -7.00
CA GLY A 143 0.54 -16.18 -8.24
C GLY A 143 -0.14 -15.56 -9.46
N VAL A 144 0.65 -15.03 -10.39
CA VAL A 144 0.19 -14.46 -11.66
C VAL A 144 0.66 -15.33 -12.80
N SER A 145 -0.27 -15.78 -13.64
CA SER A 145 0.00 -16.48 -14.90
C SER A 145 -0.63 -15.70 -16.04
N SER A 146 0.22 -15.15 -16.91
CA SER A 146 -0.20 -14.22 -17.96
C SER A 146 0.30 -14.63 -19.35
N MET A 147 -0.58 -14.49 -20.33
CA MET A 147 -0.22 -14.57 -21.76
C MET A 147 0.15 -13.19 -22.34
N GLY A 148 -0.11 -12.11 -21.61
CA GLY A 148 0.47 -10.79 -21.88
C GLY A 148 1.49 -10.37 -20.84
N SER A 149 2.11 -9.21 -21.05
CA SER A 149 3.19 -8.75 -20.19
C SER A 149 2.71 -8.45 -18.76
N VAL A 150 3.59 -8.62 -17.79
CA VAL A 150 3.39 -8.14 -16.43
C VAL A 150 4.34 -6.97 -16.24
N THR A 151 3.80 -5.77 -16.16
CA THR A 151 4.52 -4.51 -15.98
C THR A 151 4.12 -3.87 -14.66
N ALA A 152 5.11 -3.38 -13.91
CA ALA A 152 4.88 -2.67 -12.66
C ALA A 152 5.92 -1.59 -12.46
N ASP A 153 5.46 -0.34 -12.41
CA ASP A 153 6.22 0.86 -12.08
C ASP A 153 5.80 1.35 -10.70
N GLY A 154 6.73 1.30 -9.75
CA GLY A 154 6.44 1.80 -8.41
C GLY A 154 7.63 2.27 -7.60
N THR A 155 7.44 2.56 -6.33
CA THR A 155 8.55 2.88 -5.41
C THR A 155 9.16 1.62 -4.82
N THR A 156 8.30 0.72 -4.35
CA THR A 156 8.64 -0.59 -3.80
C THR A 156 7.74 -1.65 -4.42
N ILE A 157 8.35 -2.74 -4.88
CA ILE A 157 7.62 -3.88 -5.44
C ILE A 157 7.97 -5.13 -4.64
N GLY A 158 6.96 -5.76 -4.05
CA GLY A 158 7.04 -7.06 -3.40
C GLY A 158 6.49 -8.15 -4.31
N VAL A 159 7.23 -9.24 -4.47
CA VAL A 159 6.77 -10.45 -5.16
C VAL A 159 6.83 -11.58 -4.16
N ASN A 160 5.66 -11.96 -3.66
CA ASN A 160 5.53 -12.95 -2.59
C ASN A 160 5.03 -14.30 -3.08
N ASP A 161 4.62 -14.39 -4.36
CA ASP A 161 4.26 -15.63 -5.06
C ASP A 161 4.77 -15.62 -6.51
N VAL A 162 4.51 -16.68 -7.27
CA VAL A 162 5.07 -16.90 -8.60
C VAL A 162 4.40 -16.01 -9.65
N ILE A 163 5.20 -15.26 -10.42
CA ILE A 163 4.77 -14.59 -11.65
C ILE A 163 5.34 -15.35 -12.85
N THR A 164 4.45 -15.80 -13.73
CA THR A 164 4.77 -16.52 -14.96
C THR A 164 4.21 -15.77 -16.16
N ALA A 165 5.08 -15.36 -17.07
CA ALA A 165 4.70 -14.87 -18.39
C ALA A 165 5.01 -15.93 -19.45
N THR A 166 4.04 -16.22 -20.32
CA THR A 166 4.13 -17.30 -21.31
C THR A 166 4.29 -16.77 -22.73
N GLY A 167 4.76 -17.62 -23.65
CA GLY A 167 5.04 -17.20 -25.03
C GLY A 167 6.06 -16.07 -25.07
N THR A 168 5.74 -14.99 -25.79
CA THR A 168 6.59 -13.79 -25.92
C THR A 168 6.30 -12.71 -24.88
N ALA A 169 5.38 -12.95 -23.92
CA ALA A 169 5.06 -11.99 -22.87
C ALA A 169 6.26 -11.76 -21.95
N MET A 170 6.50 -10.49 -21.61
CA MET A 170 7.61 -10.07 -20.76
C MET A 170 7.17 -9.85 -19.32
N ILE A 171 8.14 -9.87 -18.41
CA ILE A 171 7.99 -9.36 -17.05
C ILE A 171 8.92 -8.15 -16.92
N GLU A 172 8.38 -6.99 -16.59
CA GLU A 172 9.14 -5.76 -16.35
C GLU A 172 8.70 -5.14 -15.03
N LEU A 173 9.58 -5.21 -14.04
CA LEU A 173 9.34 -4.58 -12.74
C LEU A 173 10.37 -3.47 -12.57
N ASN A 174 9.90 -2.25 -12.36
CA ASN A 174 10.73 -1.07 -12.21
C ASN A 174 10.33 -0.34 -10.92
N ALA A 175 11.25 -0.37 -9.95
CA ALA A 175 11.07 0.27 -8.66
C ALA A 175 12.04 1.43 -8.47
N ALA A 176 11.54 2.58 -8.02
CA ALA A 176 12.41 3.71 -7.66
C ALA A 176 13.38 3.36 -6.53
N GLN A 177 13.02 2.43 -5.62
CA GLN A 177 13.86 2.04 -4.49
C GLN A 177 14.17 0.55 -4.42
N ASN A 178 13.15 -0.32 -4.40
CA ASN A 178 13.37 -1.73 -4.09
C ASN A 178 12.43 -2.69 -4.81
N ILE A 179 13.00 -3.80 -5.28
CA ILE A 179 12.26 -5.01 -5.68
C ILE A 179 12.68 -6.13 -4.74
N ALA A 180 11.75 -6.69 -3.98
CA ALA A 180 12.00 -7.83 -3.10
C ALA A 180 11.17 -9.04 -3.55
N LEU A 181 11.85 -10.15 -3.82
CA LEU A 181 11.21 -11.44 -4.06
C LEU A 181 11.38 -12.30 -2.80
N SER A 182 10.26 -12.80 -2.26
CA SER A 182 10.26 -13.75 -1.15
C SER A 182 10.77 -15.13 -1.60
N SER A 183 10.86 -16.09 -0.67
CA SER A 183 11.21 -17.48 -1.02
C SER A 183 10.13 -18.19 -1.84
N ALA A 184 8.89 -17.70 -1.78
CA ALA A 184 7.80 -18.14 -2.65
C ALA A 184 7.69 -17.27 -3.91
N GLY A 185 8.19 -16.04 -3.87
CA GLY A 185 8.31 -15.15 -5.02
C GLY A 185 9.28 -15.71 -6.07
N SER A 186 8.79 -15.97 -7.28
CA SER A 186 9.65 -16.40 -8.39
C SER A 186 9.12 -15.85 -9.69
N LEU A 187 10.02 -15.56 -10.63
CA LEU A 187 9.67 -14.98 -11.92
C LEU A 187 10.09 -15.94 -13.03
N THR A 188 9.16 -16.27 -13.92
CA THR A 188 9.43 -17.13 -15.07
C THR A 188 8.91 -16.52 -16.37
N THR A 189 9.75 -16.44 -17.39
CA THR A 189 9.34 -16.19 -18.78
C THR A 189 9.65 -17.40 -19.67
N ILE A 190 9.08 -17.43 -20.89
CA ILE A 190 9.49 -18.37 -21.96
C ILE A 190 10.40 -17.64 -22.94
N ASP A 191 9.83 -16.91 -23.90
CA ASP A 191 10.57 -16.17 -24.93
C ASP A 191 10.57 -14.66 -24.70
N GLY A 192 9.70 -14.16 -23.82
CA GLY A 192 9.69 -12.75 -23.44
C GLY A 192 10.84 -12.39 -22.51
N ALA A 193 11.27 -11.12 -22.59
CA ALA A 193 12.30 -10.58 -21.72
C ALA A 193 11.83 -10.53 -20.25
N LEU A 194 12.78 -10.63 -19.34
CA LEU A 194 12.58 -10.43 -17.90
C LEU A 194 13.52 -9.31 -17.46
N THR A 195 12.96 -8.16 -17.13
CA THR A 195 13.71 -6.96 -16.71
C THR A 195 13.32 -6.57 -15.30
N LEU A 196 14.30 -6.51 -14.40
CA LEU A 196 14.14 -5.89 -13.09
C LEU A 196 15.03 -4.65 -13.01
N SER A 197 14.47 -3.52 -12.63
CA SER A 197 15.18 -2.27 -12.38
C SER A 197 14.80 -1.76 -10.99
N ALA A 198 15.77 -1.61 -10.07
CA ALA A 198 15.50 -1.09 -8.74
C ALA A 198 16.59 -0.10 -8.30
N ASN A 199 16.21 1.11 -7.89
CA ASN A 199 17.16 2.16 -7.50
C ASN A 199 18.23 2.40 -8.58
N ALA A 200 17.84 2.41 -9.86
CA ALA A 200 18.78 2.53 -10.98
C ALA A 200 19.59 3.84 -10.97
N THR A 201 19.06 4.90 -10.35
CA THR A 201 19.73 6.19 -10.14
C THR A 201 20.73 6.19 -8.98
N GLY A 202 20.70 5.18 -8.12
CA GLY A 202 21.60 5.05 -6.95
C GLY A 202 21.32 6.04 -5.82
N THR A 203 20.13 6.63 -5.77
CA THR A 203 19.79 7.69 -4.81
C THR A 203 19.28 7.16 -3.47
N ALA A 204 18.71 5.96 -3.43
CA ALA A 204 18.25 5.33 -2.19
C ALA A 204 19.39 4.55 -1.51
N THR A 205 19.34 4.46 -0.17
CA THR A 205 20.31 3.74 0.68
C THR A 205 19.60 2.92 1.75
N GLY A 206 20.13 1.77 2.13
CA GLY A 206 19.57 0.87 3.15
C GLY A 206 19.82 -0.59 2.82
N ASP A 207 19.51 -1.48 3.77
CA ASP A 207 19.68 -2.94 3.61
C ASP A 207 18.63 -3.56 2.68
N THR A 208 17.53 -2.85 2.43
CA THR A 208 16.38 -3.28 1.61
C THR A 208 16.24 -2.41 0.36
N VAL A 209 17.37 -2.02 -0.25
CA VAL A 209 17.41 -1.16 -1.43
C VAL A 209 18.07 -1.91 -2.59
N GLY A 210 17.53 -1.76 -3.79
CA GLY A 210 17.96 -2.49 -4.98
C GLY A 210 17.11 -3.74 -5.22
N ILE A 211 17.72 -4.82 -5.67
CA ILE A 211 17.02 -6.08 -5.97
C ILE A 211 17.40 -7.12 -4.91
N ALA A 212 16.43 -7.58 -4.13
CA ALA A 212 16.60 -8.60 -3.11
C ALA A 212 15.92 -9.92 -3.51
N LEU A 213 16.68 -11.01 -3.54
CA LEU A 213 16.20 -12.36 -3.88
C LEU A 213 16.32 -13.27 -2.66
N ASN A 214 15.26 -13.40 -1.87
CA ASN A 214 15.28 -14.19 -0.63
C ASN A 214 14.92 -15.65 -0.89
N GLY A 215 15.79 -16.37 -1.61
CA GLY A 215 15.52 -17.76 -2.05
C GLY A 215 14.62 -17.86 -3.28
N ALA A 216 14.30 -16.72 -3.89
CA ALA A 216 13.57 -16.59 -5.14
C ALA A 216 14.33 -17.16 -6.34
N THR A 217 13.60 -17.62 -7.36
CA THR A 217 14.18 -17.98 -8.67
C THR A 217 13.71 -17.01 -9.76
N ILE A 218 14.64 -16.56 -10.58
CA ILE A 218 14.37 -15.78 -11.80
C ILE A 218 14.85 -16.63 -12.98
N ARG A 219 13.97 -16.92 -13.95
CA ARG A 219 14.30 -17.81 -15.05
C ARG A 219 13.58 -17.45 -16.35
N SER A 220 14.28 -17.63 -17.47
CA SER A 220 13.72 -17.71 -18.81
C SER A 220 13.91 -19.15 -19.30
N THR A 221 12.86 -19.78 -19.82
CA THR A 221 12.92 -21.18 -20.28
C THR A 221 13.11 -21.32 -21.79
N GLY A 222 12.96 -20.22 -22.54
CA GLY A 222 13.16 -20.14 -23.98
C GLY A 222 14.28 -19.16 -24.34
N SER A 223 14.02 -18.32 -25.34
CA SER A 223 14.99 -17.37 -25.90
C SER A 223 15.01 -16.00 -25.21
N GLY A 224 14.14 -15.77 -24.23
CA GLY A 224 14.01 -14.49 -23.53
C GLY A 224 15.26 -14.13 -22.72
N THR A 225 15.64 -12.86 -22.74
CA THR A 225 16.77 -12.35 -21.95
C THR A 225 16.37 -12.03 -20.51
N ILE A 226 17.31 -12.14 -19.58
CA ILE A 226 17.15 -11.66 -18.20
C ILE A 226 18.09 -10.47 -17.99
N SER A 227 17.55 -9.33 -17.56
CA SER A 227 18.28 -8.11 -17.23
C SER A 227 17.95 -7.66 -15.82
N LEU A 228 18.96 -7.51 -14.96
CA LEU A 228 18.81 -7.06 -13.57
C LEU A 228 19.67 -5.82 -13.36
N THR A 229 19.03 -4.68 -13.08
CA THR A 229 19.70 -3.42 -12.78
C THR A 229 19.30 -2.97 -11.38
N GLY A 230 20.19 -3.14 -10.41
CA GLY A 230 19.94 -2.79 -9.02
C GLY A 230 21.14 -2.07 -8.42
N GLN A 231 20.93 -0.92 -7.78
CA GLN A 231 21.93 -0.33 -6.89
C GLN A 231 21.46 -0.47 -5.44
N GLY A 232 22.26 -1.09 -4.59
CA GLY A 232 21.95 -1.28 -3.17
C GLY A 232 23.22 -1.13 -2.33
N SER A 233 23.06 -0.75 -1.06
CA SER A 233 24.19 -0.59 -0.13
C SER A 233 24.52 -1.88 0.65
N GLY A 234 23.85 -3.01 0.41
CA GLY A 234 24.07 -4.25 1.17
C GLY A 234 23.74 -5.54 0.40
N GLN A 235 24.74 -6.42 0.27
CA GLN A 235 24.70 -7.85 -0.08
C GLN A 235 23.87 -8.25 -1.32
N ALA A 236 24.43 -8.03 -2.52
CA ALA A 236 24.01 -8.78 -3.71
C ALA A 236 24.43 -10.25 -3.56
N GLN A 237 23.52 -11.14 -3.16
CA GLN A 237 23.76 -12.58 -3.19
C GLN A 237 23.22 -13.17 -4.49
N THR A 238 23.96 -13.01 -5.60
CA THR A 238 23.69 -13.77 -6.83
C THR A 238 24.32 -15.15 -6.71
N THR A 239 23.53 -16.20 -6.49
CA THR A 239 24.01 -17.57 -6.71
C THR A 239 23.47 -18.06 -8.04
N GLY A 240 24.29 -17.91 -9.10
CA GLY A 240 24.00 -18.51 -10.40
C GLY A 240 24.43 -19.96 -10.43
N ARG A 241 23.57 -20.83 -10.97
CA ARG A 241 23.93 -22.13 -11.54
C ARG A 241 23.18 -22.32 -12.85
#